data_AF-A0A4R2AM74-F1
#
_entry.id   AF-A0A4R2AM74-F1
#
_cell.length_a   1.000
_cell.length_b   1.000
_cell.length_c   1.000
_cell.angle_alpha   90.00
_cell.angle_beta   90.00
_cell.angle_gamma   90.00
#
_symmetry.space_group_name_H-M   'P 1'
#
loop_
_entity.id
_entity.type
_entity.pdbx_description
1 polymer ?
#
loop_
_entity_poly.entity_id
_entity_poly.type
_entity_poly.pdbx_seq_one_letter_code
_entity_poly.pdbx_strand_id
1 'polypeptide(L)'
;MARANKKWLEVAKVSLPGRLSLRSLDASNLGDVAESRIREGYTQEEIDAGTKMLDSVELLEQWEPANPRSVALAMCLAIGWDDDVGADYFRVYVVTNDLRSHLPRRSNAWVYVDVFKWHDVLASLLNILGKCERGTWDDSVRELRRRFDWEYEGMAGT
;
A
#
# COMPACT_ATOMS: atom_id res chain seq x y z
N MET A 1 -13.09 -3.85 15.72
CA MET A 1 -12.21 -3.49 14.59
C MET A 1 -12.62 -4.26 13.33
N ALA A 2 -13.78 -3.94 12.73
CA ALA A 2 -14.29 -4.62 11.53
C ALA A 2 -14.85 -3.64 10.48
N ARG A 3 -14.70 -2.32 10.71
CA ARG A 3 -15.35 -1.27 9.93
C ARG A 3 -14.53 -0.85 8.70
N ALA A 4 -13.20 -1.02 8.74
CA ALA A 4 -12.28 -0.67 7.66
C ALA A 4 -12.49 -1.57 6.42
N ASN A 5 -12.67 -2.88 6.60
CA ASN A 5 -12.85 -3.82 5.50
C ASN A 5 -14.08 -3.54 4.60
N LYS A 6 -15.21 -3.05 5.15
CA LYS A 6 -16.42 -2.81 4.34
C LYS A 6 -16.27 -1.62 3.39
N LYS A 7 -15.65 -0.52 3.84
CA LYS A 7 -15.48 0.68 2.99
C LYS A 7 -14.56 0.40 1.81
N TRP A 8 -13.52 -0.41 2.00
CA TRP A 8 -12.53 -0.72 0.96
C TRP A 8 -13.05 -1.70 -0.11
N LEU A 9 -13.87 -2.67 0.28
CA LEU A 9 -14.53 -3.57 -0.67
C LEU A 9 -15.58 -2.84 -1.53
N GLU A 10 -16.27 -1.85 -0.95
CA GLU A 10 -17.18 -0.97 -1.69
C GLU A 10 -16.44 -0.02 -2.64
N VAL A 11 -15.33 0.56 -2.20
CA VAL A 11 -14.47 1.42 -3.04
C VAL A 11 -13.90 0.62 -4.20
N ALA A 12 -13.31 -0.55 -3.97
CA ALA A 12 -12.64 -1.33 -5.00
C ALA A 12 -13.58 -2.15 -5.90
N LYS A 13 -14.88 -2.29 -5.55
CA LYS A 13 -15.84 -3.23 -6.19
C LYS A 13 -15.32 -4.67 -6.30
N VAL A 14 -14.47 -5.09 -5.38
CA VAL A 14 -13.88 -6.43 -5.35
C VAL A 14 -14.48 -7.16 -4.15
N SER A 15 -15.06 -8.33 -4.35
CA SER A 15 -15.24 -9.30 -3.28
C SER A 15 -13.92 -10.05 -3.12
N LEU A 16 -13.29 -9.99 -1.95
CA LEU A 16 -12.26 -10.97 -1.60
C LEU A 16 -12.98 -12.15 -0.95
N PRO A 17 -13.15 -13.31 -1.61
CA PRO A 17 -13.75 -14.50 -0.99
C PRO A 17 -12.76 -15.24 -0.07
N GLY A 18 -11.63 -14.60 0.25
CA GLY A 18 -10.47 -15.22 0.86
C GLY A 18 -10.26 -14.81 2.31
N ARG A 19 -9.58 -15.65 3.09
CA ARG A 19 -9.23 -15.37 4.49
C ARG A 19 -8.10 -14.35 4.63
N LEU A 20 -7.31 -14.14 3.58
CA LEU A 20 -6.18 -13.21 3.57
C LEU A 20 -6.66 -11.78 3.28
N SER A 21 -6.41 -10.84 4.21
CA SER A 21 -6.90 -9.47 4.11
C SER A 21 -5.83 -8.41 4.34
N LEU A 22 -6.02 -7.28 3.67
CA LEU A 22 -5.30 -6.04 3.94
C LEU A 22 -5.95 -5.40 5.17
N ARG A 23 -5.22 -5.28 6.27
CA ARG A 23 -5.70 -4.76 7.56
C ARG A 23 -5.55 -3.25 7.68
N SER A 24 -4.45 -2.73 7.16
CA SER A 24 -4.18 -1.30 7.04
C SER A 24 -3.17 -1.04 5.94
N LEU A 25 -3.12 0.21 5.51
CA LEU A 25 -2.17 0.70 4.53
C LEU A 25 -1.65 2.05 5.00
N ASP A 26 -0.34 2.20 4.94
CA ASP A 26 0.34 3.48 5.08
C ASP A 26 1.06 3.84 3.78
N ALA A 27 1.23 5.13 3.50
CA ALA A 27 1.91 5.61 2.31
C ALA A 27 2.81 6.79 2.63
N SER A 28 3.98 6.79 2.00
CA SER A 28 4.99 7.85 2.11
C SER A 28 5.58 8.16 0.73
N ASN A 29 6.17 9.35 0.57
CA ASN A 29 6.84 9.71 -0.67
C ASN A 29 8.10 8.85 -0.87
N LEU A 30 8.27 8.28 -2.05
CA LEU A 30 9.47 7.52 -2.39
C LEU A 30 10.57 8.47 -2.89
N GLY A 31 11.39 8.97 -1.96
CA GLY A 31 12.48 9.89 -2.28
C GLY A 31 11.98 11.22 -2.84
N ASP A 32 12.80 11.85 -3.69
CA ASP A 32 12.52 13.17 -4.29
C ASP A 32 12.52 13.12 -5.83
N VAL A 33 12.04 12.01 -6.40
CA VAL A 33 12.08 11.76 -7.85
C VAL A 33 10.77 12.13 -8.56
N ALA A 34 9.68 12.27 -7.82
CA ALA A 34 8.35 12.52 -8.35
C ALA A 34 7.94 13.97 -8.10
N GLU A 35 7.27 14.57 -9.08
CA GLU A 35 6.71 15.92 -8.96
C GLU A 35 5.53 15.96 -7.99
N SER A 36 4.71 14.89 -7.99
CA SER A 36 3.57 14.78 -7.08
C SER A 36 4.00 14.18 -5.76
N ARG A 37 3.66 14.88 -4.67
CA ARG A 37 3.96 14.45 -3.31
C ARG A 37 2.70 14.44 -2.46
N ILE A 38 2.54 13.40 -1.66
CA ILE A 38 1.58 13.41 -0.57
C ILE A 38 2.13 14.24 0.58
N ARG A 39 1.23 14.87 1.33
CA ARG A 39 1.59 15.62 2.50
C ARG A 39 2.10 14.68 3.60
N GLU A 40 3.19 15.06 4.25
CA GLU A 40 3.75 14.35 5.41
C GLU A 40 3.45 15.13 6.69
N GLY A 41 2.56 14.57 7.53
CA GLY A 41 2.24 15.12 8.84
C GLY A 41 1.38 16.38 8.86
N TYR A 42 1.15 16.86 10.09
CA TYR A 42 0.36 18.04 10.42
C TYR A 42 1.21 19.05 11.19
N THR A 43 0.96 20.33 10.98
CA THR A 43 1.59 21.43 11.73
C THR A 43 1.04 21.47 13.16
N GLN A 44 1.79 22.07 14.08
CA GLN A 44 1.33 22.23 15.46
C GLN A 44 0.06 23.08 15.52
N GLU A 45 -0.03 24.11 14.68
CA GLU A 45 -1.20 24.99 14.60
C GLU A 45 -2.46 24.24 14.16
N GLU A 46 -2.34 23.32 13.18
CA GLU A 46 -3.47 22.47 12.76
C GLU A 46 -3.91 21.53 13.88
N ILE A 47 -2.95 20.98 14.63
CA ILE A 47 -3.22 20.10 15.77
C ILE A 47 -3.96 20.88 16.86
N ASP A 48 -3.47 22.07 17.21
CA ASP A 48 -4.06 22.93 18.24
C ASP A 48 -5.44 23.43 17.82
N ALA A 49 -5.66 23.65 16.52
CA ALA A 49 -6.95 23.98 15.94
C ALA A 49 -7.94 22.80 15.90
N GLY A 50 -7.53 21.59 16.31
CA GLY A 50 -8.36 20.39 16.30
C GLY A 50 -8.64 19.87 14.89
N THR A 51 -7.74 20.12 13.94
CA THR A 51 -7.86 19.62 12.56
C THR A 51 -8.01 18.10 12.58
N LYS A 52 -9.00 17.59 11.83
CA LYS A 52 -9.17 16.14 11.69
C LYS A 52 -7.93 15.56 11.01
N MET A 53 -7.21 14.72 11.73
CA MET A 53 -6.12 13.91 11.15
C MET A 53 -6.75 12.80 10.30
N LEU A 54 -6.48 12.86 9.00
CA LEU A 54 -6.78 11.80 8.07
C LEU A 54 -5.81 10.63 8.25
N ASP A 55 -6.33 9.41 8.22
CA ASP A 55 -5.48 8.24 8.00
C ASP A 55 -4.96 8.19 6.55
N SER A 56 -3.98 7.34 6.29
CA SER A 56 -3.30 7.29 4.99
C SER A 56 -4.23 6.86 3.84
N VAL A 57 -5.30 6.10 4.11
CA VAL A 57 -6.30 5.77 3.09
C VAL A 57 -7.20 6.95 2.81
N GLU A 58 -7.71 7.63 3.86
CA GLU A 58 -8.50 8.85 3.73
C GLU A 58 -7.71 9.96 3.00
N LEU A 59 -6.40 10.05 3.27
CA LEU A 59 -5.49 10.97 2.57
C LEU A 59 -5.42 10.64 1.08
N LEU A 60 -5.17 9.37 0.72
CA LEU A 60 -5.06 8.94 -0.68
C LEU A 60 -6.40 8.99 -1.44
N GLU A 61 -7.53 8.82 -0.75
CA GLU A 61 -8.87 9.02 -1.32
C GLU A 61 -9.11 10.48 -1.72
N GLN A 62 -8.56 11.44 -0.98
CA GLN A 62 -8.75 12.88 -1.19
C GLN A 62 -7.60 13.54 -1.97
N TRP A 63 -6.46 12.86 -2.08
CA TRP A 63 -5.28 13.41 -2.71
C TRP A 63 -5.38 13.38 -4.23
N GLU A 64 -5.31 14.56 -4.84
CA GLU A 64 -5.15 14.73 -6.28
C GLU A 64 -3.67 15.04 -6.59
N PRO A 65 -2.96 14.15 -7.31
CA PRO A 65 -1.57 14.41 -7.69
C PRO A 65 -1.46 15.64 -8.59
N ALA A 66 -0.51 16.53 -8.31
CA ALA A 66 -0.23 17.69 -9.17
C ALA A 66 0.12 17.30 -10.61
N ASN A 67 0.83 16.18 -10.77
CA ASN A 67 1.08 15.49 -12.03
C ASN A 67 0.86 13.98 -11.85
N PRO A 68 -0.28 13.42 -12.30
CA PRO A 68 -0.60 12.01 -12.11
C PRO A 68 0.28 11.06 -12.95
N ARG A 69 1.13 11.57 -13.85
CA ARG A 69 2.16 10.78 -14.56
C ARG A 69 3.52 10.82 -13.86
N SER A 70 3.67 11.58 -12.77
CA SER A 70 4.89 11.70 -11.96
C SER A 70 4.55 11.47 -10.49
N VAL A 71 4.39 10.19 -10.12
CA VAL A 71 4.07 9.72 -8.76
C VAL A 71 5.00 8.58 -8.39
N ALA A 72 5.61 8.64 -7.20
CA ALA A 72 6.37 7.56 -6.61
C ALA A 72 6.08 7.48 -5.11
N LEU A 73 5.44 6.39 -4.68
CA LEU A 73 5.03 6.16 -3.30
C LEU A 73 5.61 4.84 -2.79
N ALA A 74 6.08 4.84 -1.54
CA ALA A 74 6.33 3.63 -0.78
C ALA A 74 5.12 3.38 0.12
N MET A 75 4.52 2.20 -0.02
CA MET A 75 3.35 1.80 0.75
C MET A 75 3.71 0.65 1.68
N CYS A 76 3.26 0.74 2.93
CA CYS A 76 3.37 -0.32 3.92
C CYS A 76 2.00 -0.97 4.10
N LEU A 77 1.92 -2.26 3.84
CA LEU A 77 0.70 -3.06 3.88
C LEU A 77 0.75 -3.94 5.13
N ALA A 78 -0.17 -3.75 6.06
CA ALA A 78 -0.40 -4.74 7.12
C ALA A 78 -1.33 -5.81 6.57
N ILE A 79 -0.84 -7.05 6.44
CA ILE A 79 -1.59 -8.16 5.85
C ILE A 79 -1.71 -9.27 6.90
N GLY A 80 -2.91 -9.82 7.06
CA GLY A 80 -3.18 -10.88 8.02
C GLY A 80 -4.38 -11.73 7.62
N TRP A 81 -4.68 -12.75 8.42
CA TRP A 81 -5.91 -13.51 8.29
C TRP A 81 -7.08 -12.82 8.96
N ASP A 82 -8.27 -12.94 8.38
CA ASP A 82 -9.47 -12.25 8.86
C ASP A 82 -9.89 -12.63 10.29
N ASP A 83 -9.64 -13.87 10.68
CA ASP A 83 -9.91 -14.44 12.00
C ASP A 83 -8.72 -14.35 12.97
N ASP A 84 -7.59 -13.77 12.56
CA ASP A 84 -6.41 -13.56 13.40
C ASP A 84 -6.24 -12.07 13.75
N VAL A 85 -5.75 -11.82 14.97
CA VAL A 85 -5.37 -10.49 15.46
C VAL A 85 -4.00 -10.06 14.93
N GLY A 86 -3.17 -11.00 14.50
CA GLY A 86 -1.85 -10.74 13.92
C GLY A 86 -1.90 -10.23 12.48
N ALA A 87 -0.90 -9.42 12.14
CA ALA A 87 -0.60 -9.02 10.77
C ALA A 87 0.92 -8.86 10.62
N ASP A 88 1.42 -9.17 9.43
CA ASP A 88 2.79 -8.92 9.02
C ASP A 88 2.84 -7.71 8.09
N TYR A 89 3.97 -6.99 8.10
CA TYR A 89 4.17 -5.81 7.27
C TYR A 89 4.93 -6.13 5.98
N PHE A 90 4.36 -5.67 4.88
CA PHE A 90 4.92 -5.83 3.54
C PHE A 90 5.01 -4.48 2.85
N ARG A 91 6.15 -4.18 2.23
CA ARG A 91 6.37 -2.95 1.48
C ARG A 91 6.18 -3.17 -0.02
N VAL A 92 5.50 -2.22 -0.65
CA VAL A 92 5.32 -2.14 -2.10
C VAL A 92 5.58 -0.72 -2.57
N TYR A 93 6.11 -0.57 -3.78
CA TYR A 93 6.42 0.72 -4.37
C TYR A 93 5.52 0.94 -5.59
N VAL A 94 4.66 1.96 -5.50
CA VAL A 94 3.77 2.36 -6.59
C VAL A 94 4.40 3.53 -7.33
N VAL A 95 4.68 3.32 -8.61
CA VAL A 95 5.46 4.28 -9.40
C VAL A 95 4.86 4.44 -10.78
N THR A 96 4.83 5.66 -11.29
CA THR A 96 4.44 5.91 -12.67
C THR A 96 5.54 5.48 -13.67
N ASN A 97 5.16 4.93 -14.82
CA ASN A 97 6.11 4.38 -15.80
C ASN A 97 7.17 5.40 -16.26
N ASP A 98 6.83 6.68 -16.33
CA ASP A 98 7.75 7.77 -16.69
C ASP A 98 8.95 7.87 -15.72
N LEU A 99 8.80 7.42 -14.47
CA LEU A 99 9.85 7.44 -13.45
C LEU A 99 10.66 6.14 -13.36
N ARG A 100 10.26 5.09 -14.08
CA ARG A 100 10.83 3.74 -13.96
C ARG A 100 12.36 3.67 -14.18
N SER A 101 12.90 4.49 -15.09
CA SER A 101 14.34 4.54 -15.36
C SER A 101 15.16 5.20 -14.26
N HIS A 102 14.53 5.98 -13.37
CA HIS A 102 15.19 6.73 -12.30
C HIS A 102 15.33 5.92 -11.00
N LEU A 103 14.75 4.72 -10.94
CA LEU A 103 14.67 3.92 -9.74
C LEU A 103 15.56 2.67 -9.79
N PRO A 104 16.19 2.31 -8.65
CA PRO A 104 17.05 1.14 -8.59
C PRO A 104 16.24 -0.15 -8.77
N ARG A 105 16.67 -1.03 -9.66
CA ARG A 105 16.04 -2.35 -9.92
C ARG A 105 16.34 -3.40 -8.83
N ARG A 106 16.30 -3.03 -7.55
CA ARG A 106 16.75 -3.91 -6.45
C ARG A 106 15.64 -4.72 -5.78
N SER A 107 14.39 -4.36 -5.98
CA SER A 107 13.23 -5.05 -5.40
C SER A 107 12.31 -5.59 -6.49
N ASN A 108 11.56 -6.66 -6.18
CA ASN A 108 10.47 -7.16 -7.02
C ASN A 108 9.12 -6.50 -6.66
N ALA A 109 9.07 -5.71 -5.58
CA ALA A 109 7.87 -5.10 -5.03
C ALA A 109 7.44 -3.81 -5.74
N TRP A 110 7.59 -3.75 -7.08
CA TRP A 110 7.18 -2.60 -7.87
C TRP A 110 5.83 -2.83 -8.53
N VAL A 111 4.94 -1.86 -8.39
CA VAL A 111 3.71 -1.73 -9.16
C VAL A 111 3.85 -0.49 -10.05
N TYR A 112 3.98 -0.73 -11.36
CA TYR A 112 4.09 0.34 -12.34
C TYR A 112 2.73 0.67 -12.95
N VAL A 113 2.40 1.96 -13.02
CA VAL A 113 1.16 2.47 -13.62
C VAL A 113 1.48 3.58 -14.63
N ASP A 114 0.66 3.76 -15.66
CA ASP A 114 0.88 4.88 -16.62
C ASP A 114 0.40 6.22 -16.07
N VAL A 115 -0.73 6.19 -15.35
CA VAL A 115 -1.36 7.34 -14.71
C VAL A 115 -1.82 6.88 -13.33
N PHE A 116 -1.40 7.59 -12.29
CA PHE A 116 -1.81 7.28 -10.93
C PHE A 116 -3.29 7.60 -10.72
N LYS A 117 -4.04 6.58 -10.29
CA LYS A 117 -5.40 6.69 -9.79
C LYS A 117 -5.51 5.80 -8.58
N TRP A 118 -5.81 6.39 -7.41
CA TRP A 118 -5.79 5.67 -6.15
C TRP A 118 -6.68 4.41 -6.16
N HIS A 119 -7.90 4.54 -6.68
CA HIS A 119 -8.83 3.42 -6.83
C HIS A 119 -8.23 2.23 -7.61
N ASP A 120 -7.55 2.50 -8.73
CA ASP A 120 -6.99 1.47 -9.60
C ASP A 120 -5.76 0.80 -8.96
N VAL A 121 -4.97 1.58 -8.22
CA VAL A 121 -3.85 1.08 -7.41
C VAL A 121 -4.38 0.16 -6.31
N LEU A 122 -5.35 0.60 -5.53
CA LEU A 122 -5.95 -0.20 -4.46
C LEU A 122 -6.55 -1.50 -5.01
N ALA A 123 -7.31 -1.44 -6.11
CA ALA A 123 -7.85 -2.63 -6.77
C ALA A 123 -6.74 -3.59 -7.23
N SER A 124 -5.63 -3.05 -7.75
CA SER A 124 -4.47 -3.86 -8.15
C SER A 124 -3.81 -4.55 -6.95
N LEU A 125 -3.63 -3.86 -5.82
CA LEU A 125 -3.08 -4.43 -4.59
C LEU A 125 -3.97 -5.54 -4.05
N LEU A 126 -5.29 -5.33 -3.98
CA LEU A 126 -6.25 -6.35 -3.52
C LEU A 126 -6.28 -7.57 -4.45
N ASN A 127 -6.15 -7.37 -5.77
CA ASN A 127 -6.03 -8.48 -6.72
C ASN A 127 -4.72 -9.26 -6.56
N ILE A 128 -3.60 -8.59 -6.27
CA ILE A 128 -2.34 -9.26 -5.94
C ILE A 128 -2.51 -10.09 -4.66
N LEU A 129 -3.11 -9.49 -3.63
CA LEU A 129 -3.39 -10.15 -2.35
C LEU A 129 -4.19 -11.44 -2.54
N GLY A 130 -5.31 -11.38 -3.27
CA GLY A 130 -6.15 -12.55 -3.53
C GLY A 130 -5.42 -13.68 -4.27
N LYS A 131 -4.43 -13.35 -5.11
CA LYS A 131 -3.59 -14.34 -5.80
C LYS A 131 -2.53 -14.99 -4.89
N CYS A 132 -2.21 -14.35 -3.77
CA CYS A 132 -1.23 -14.85 -2.80
C CYS A 132 -1.84 -15.80 -1.77
N GLU A 133 -3.17 -15.83 -1.60
CA GLU A 133 -3.80 -16.71 -0.62
C GLU A 133 -3.54 -18.20 -0.91
N ARG A 134 -3.20 -18.93 0.15
CA ARG A 134 -2.99 -20.38 0.16
C ARG A 134 -3.73 -21.03 1.33
N GLY A 135 -3.64 -22.36 1.42
CA GLY A 135 -4.28 -23.13 2.48
C GLY A 135 -3.80 -22.77 3.89
N THR A 136 -2.53 -22.35 4.01
CA THR A 136 -1.86 -22.00 5.27
C THR A 136 -1.28 -20.58 5.22
N TRP A 137 -0.98 -20.03 6.40
CA TRP A 137 -0.39 -18.69 6.55
C TRP A 137 1.01 -18.67 5.94
N ASP A 138 1.86 -19.62 6.33
CA ASP A 138 3.22 -19.75 5.83
C ASP A 138 3.29 -19.84 4.30
N ASP A 139 2.38 -20.59 3.67
CA ASP A 139 2.32 -20.68 2.21
C ASP A 139 1.86 -19.35 1.58
N SER A 140 0.97 -18.61 2.25
CA SER A 140 0.53 -17.28 1.79
C SER A 140 1.67 -16.27 1.92
N VAL A 141 2.41 -16.27 3.04
CA VAL A 141 3.61 -15.43 3.24
C VAL A 141 4.68 -15.72 2.19
N ARG A 142 4.91 -16.99 1.84
CA ARG A 142 5.84 -17.35 0.77
C ARG A 142 5.46 -16.72 -0.58
N GLU A 143 4.17 -16.61 -0.89
CA GLU A 143 3.70 -15.96 -2.12
C GLU A 143 3.74 -14.44 -2.03
N LEU A 144 3.37 -13.87 -0.87
CA LEU A 144 3.48 -12.43 -0.60
C LEU A 144 4.91 -11.94 -0.77
N ARG A 145 5.90 -12.67 -0.24
CA ARG A 145 7.34 -12.35 -0.38
C ARG A 145 7.87 -12.39 -1.82
N ARG A 146 7.16 -13.05 -2.75
CA ARG A 146 7.51 -12.98 -4.18
C ARG A 146 7.02 -11.70 -4.84
N ARG A 147 6.10 -10.97 -4.18
CA ARG A 147 5.40 -9.80 -4.72
C ARG A 147 5.70 -8.52 -3.95
N PHE A 148 6.04 -8.62 -2.67
CA PHE A 148 6.27 -7.51 -1.76
C PHE A 148 7.53 -7.75 -0.93
N ASP A 149 8.19 -6.67 -0.49
CA ASP A 149 9.34 -6.76 0.40
C ASP A 149 8.82 -6.98 1.82
N TRP A 150 9.15 -8.09 2.47
CA TRP A 150 8.70 -8.38 3.84
C TRP A 150 9.63 -7.71 4.86
N GLU A 151 9.10 -7.20 5.97
CA GLU A 151 9.88 -6.44 6.95
C GLU A 151 11.08 -7.21 7.55
N TYR A 152 11.03 -8.55 7.53
CA TYR A 152 12.11 -9.42 8.01
C TYR A 152 13.11 -9.83 6.92
N GLU A 153 12.98 -9.35 5.68
CA GLU A 153 13.98 -9.63 4.64
C GLU A 153 15.33 -9.01 4.99
N GLY A 154 16.37 -9.85 5.07
CA GLY A 154 17.72 -9.46 5.51
C GLY A 154 18.00 -9.67 7.00
N MET A 155 17.01 -10.04 7.82
CA MET A 155 17.20 -10.40 9.24
C MET A 155 17.44 -11.90 9.47
N ALA A 156 17.19 -12.74 8.47
CA ALA A 156 17.74 -14.09 8.43
C ALA A 156 19.23 -13.97 8.12
N GLY A 157 20.06 -14.08 9.17
CA GLY A 157 21.51 -13.89 9.09
C GLY A 157 22.16 -14.71 7.97
N THR A 158 23.10 -14.06 7.29
CA THR A 158 24.24 -14.73 6.63
C THR A 158 25.18 -15.30 7.67
#